data_AF-A0A2J8TZP1-F1
#
_entry.id   AF-A0A2J8TZP1-F1
#
_cell.length_a   1.000
_cell.length_b   1.000
_cell.length_c   1.000
_cell.angle_alpha   90.00
_cell.angle_beta   90.00
_cell.angle_gamma   90.00
#
_symmetry.space_group_name_H-M   'P 1'
#
loop_
_entity.id
_entity.type
_entity.pdbx_description
1 polymer ?
#
loop_
_entity_poly.entity_id
_entity_poly.type
_entity_poly.pdbx_seq_one_letter_code
_entity_poly.pdbx_strand_id
1 'polypeptide(L)' 'FQIRAGNSQGDFYIRQINNVSAMLVLARPVTGPREYVLDLEMVTMNSLMSYRASSVLRLTVFVGAYTF' A
#
# COMPACT_ATOMS: atom_id res chain seq x y z
N PHE A 1 -1.84 -0.41 8.87
CA PHE A 1 -1.74 0.06 7.47
C PHE A 1 -2.79 -0.62 6.62
N GLN A 2 -3.37 0.10 5.66
CA GLN A 2 -4.34 -0.43 4.70
C GLN A 2 -4.18 0.25 3.33
N ILE A 3 -4.63 -0.42 2.27
CA ILE A 3 -4.75 0.17 0.93
C ILE A 3 -6.12 0.83 0.84
N ARG A 4 -6.18 2.15 0.65
CA ARG A 4 -7.43 2.88 0.46
C ARG A 4 -7.92 2.87 -0.99
N ALA A 5 -7.01 3.02 -1.94
CA ALA A 5 -7.34 3.08 -3.36
C ALA A 5 -6.18 2.60 -4.23
N GLY A 6 -6.46 2.38 -5.52
CA GLY A 6 -5.44 2.04 -6.52
C GLY A 6 -5.16 0.57 -6.74
N ASN A 7 -5.82 -0.32 -5.99
CA ASN A 7 -5.61 -1.77 -6.06
C ASN A 7 -6.83 -2.53 -6.61
N SER A 8 -7.45 -2.01 -7.68
CA SER A 8 -8.68 -2.59 -8.26
C SER A 8 -8.51 -4.03 -8.75
N GLN A 9 -7.31 -4.38 -9.22
CA GLN A 9 -7.01 -5.72 -9.73
C GLN A 9 -6.60 -6.70 -8.62
N GLY A 10 -6.34 -6.23 -7.40
CA GLY A 10 -5.77 -7.07 -6.33
C GLY A 10 -4.31 -7.46 -6.58
N ASP A 11 -3.57 -6.65 -7.33
CA ASP A 11 -2.14 -6.87 -7.59
C ASP A 11 -1.29 -6.68 -6.34
N PHE A 12 -1.80 -5.91 -5.36
CA PHE A 12 -1.10 -5.62 -4.12
C PHE A 12 -1.86 -6.12 -2.90
N TYR A 13 -1.13 -6.44 -1.85
CA TYR A 13 -1.68 -6.58 -0.50
C TYR A 13 -0.69 -6.07 0.54
N ILE A 14 -1.20 -5.80 1.73
CA ILE A 14 -0.37 -5.38 2.86
C ILE A 14 -0.15 -6.56 3.79
N ARG A 15 1.12 -6.89 4.02
CA ARG A 15 1.54 -7.83 5.04
C ARG A 15 2.06 -7.05 6.25
N GLN A 16 1.39 -7.19 7.39
CA GLN A 16 1.87 -6.58 8.64
C GLN A 16 3.14 -7.30 9.11
N ILE A 17 4.14 -6.52 9.51
CA ILE A 17 5.37 -7.05 10.12
C ILE A 17 5.29 -6.87 11.64
N ASN A 18 4.84 -5.71 12.10
CA ASN A 18 4.57 -5.41 13.51
C ASN A 18 3.54 -4.27 13.61
N ASN A 19 3.34 -3.74 14.82
CA ASN A 19 2.35 -2.69 15.10
C ASN A 19 2.67 -1.33 14.46
N VAL A 20 3.91 -1.10 14.02
CA VAL A 20 4.38 0.19 13.46
C VAL A 20 4.88 0.08 12.01
N SER A 21 5.09 -1.13 11.48
CA SER A 21 5.58 -1.36 10.13
C SER A 21 4.80 -2.42 9.38
N ALA A 22 4.71 -2.24 8.06
CA ALA A 22 4.09 -3.18 7.16
C ALA A 22 4.81 -3.19 5.81
N MET A 23 4.71 -4.29 5.09
CA MET A 23 5.23 -4.47 3.74
C MET A 23 4.09 -4.43 2.74
N LEU A 24 4.23 -3.60 1.71
CA LEU A 24 3.41 -3.68 0.51
C LEU A 24 3.99 -4.79 -0.38
N VAL A 25 3.19 -5.80 -0.69
CA VAL A 25 3.61 -6.95 -1.48
C VAL A 25 2.88 -6.93 -2.81
N LEU A 26 3.63 -7.15 -3.89
CA LEU A 26 3.10 -7.41 -5.22
C LEU A 26 2.80 -8.93 -5.33
N ALA A 27 1.52 -9.28 -5.46
CA ALA A 27 1.04 -10.65 -5.45
C ALA A 27 1.27 -11.40 -6.77
N ARG A 28 1.39 -10.66 -7.89
CA ARG A 28 1.47 -11.24 -9.23
C ARG A 28 2.55 -10.55 -10.04
N PRO A 29 3.22 -11.28 -10.95
CA PRO A 29 4.10 -10.67 -11.93
C PRO A 29 3.37 -9.56 -12.69
N VAL A 30 4.07 -8.48 -12.97
CA VAL A 30 3.54 -7.33 -13.73
C VAL A 30 4.26 -7.23 -15.07
N THR A 31 3.51 -6.93 -16.12
CA THR A 31 4.03 -6.66 -17.46
C THR A 31 3.86 -5.17 -17.75
N GLY A 32 4.94 -4.52 -18.17
CA GLY A 32 4.91 -3.10 -18.54
C GLY A 32 4.60 -2.86 -20.02
N PRO A 33 4.49 -1.59 -20.44
CA PRO A 33 4.55 -0.40 -19.60
C PRO A 33 3.25 -0.23 -18.80
N ARG A 34 3.36 0.00 -17.49
CA ARG A 34 2.20 0.20 -16.61
C ARG A 34 2.56 1.09 -15.43
N GLU A 35 1.59 1.88 -14.98
CA GLU A 35 1.67 2.70 -13.78
C GLU A 35 0.62 2.22 -12.76
N TYR A 36 1.04 2.11 -11.50
CA TYR A 36 0.13 1.92 -10.37
C TYR A 36 0.18 3.14 -9.46
N VAL A 37 -0.98 3.70 -9.15
CA VAL A 37 -1.12 4.79 -8.18
C VAL A 37 -1.90 4.26 -6.99
N LEU A 38 -1.23 4.06 -5.87
CA LEU A 38 -1.78 3.48 -4.65
C LEU A 38 -1.95 4.56 -3.59
N ASP A 39 -3.13 4.63 -2.98
CA ASP A 39 -3.34 5.42 -1.76
C ASP A 39 -3.28 4.48 -0.56
N LEU A 40 -2.32 4.72 0.33
CA LEU A 40 -2.06 3.94 1.53
C LEU A 40 -2.41 4.76 2.77
N GLU A 41 -2.98 4.11 3.79
CA GLU A 41 -3.33 4.74 5.05
C GLU A 41 -2.69 4.00 6.24
N MET A 42 -1.99 4.74 7.08
CA MET A 42 -1.60 4.30 8.42
C MET A 42 -2.66 4.83 9.39
N VAL A 43 -3.35 3.90 10.07
CA VAL A 43 -4.32 4.24 11.12
C VAL A 43 -3.67 3.95 12.46
N THR A 44 -3.63 4.96 13.33
CA THR A 44 -3.14 4.87 14.71
C THR A 44 -4.33 4.97 15.65
N MET A 45 -4.48 3.99 16.54
CA MET A 45 -5.57 3.95 17.54
C MET A 45 -4.98 3.75 18.93
N ASN A 46 -5.42 4.58 19.88
CA ASN A 46 -5.16 4.39 21.31
C ASN A 46 -6.51 4.33 22.03
N SER A 47 -6.89 3.12 22.46
CA SER A 47 -8.19 2.84 23.08
C SER A 47 -8.36 3.48 24.45
N LEU A 48 -7.28 3.65 25.21
CA LEU A 48 -7.32 4.26 26.56
C LEU A 48 -7.64 5.76 26.50
N MET A 49 -7.15 6.43 25.46
CA MET A 49 -7.37 7.87 25.25
C MET A 49 -8.48 8.16 24.23
N SER A 50 -9.16 7.14 23.70
CA SER A 50 -10.11 7.25 22.58
C SER A 50 -9.56 8.04 21.39
N TYR A 51 -8.25 7.98 21.19
CA TYR A 51 -7.55 8.73 20.16
C TYR A 51 -7.46 7.90 18.87
N ARG A 52 -7.86 8.51 17.75
CA ARG A 52 -7.75 7.95 16.41
C ARG A 52 -7.09 8.97 15.49
N ALA A 53 -5.99 8.59 14.86
CA ALA A 53 -5.32 9.38 13.84
C ALA A 53 -5.10 8.58 12.56
N SER A 54 -5.00 9.27 11.44
CA SER A 54 -4.72 8.68 10.14
C SER A 54 -3.70 9.49 9.37
N SER A 55 -2.71 8.82 8.80
CA SER A 55 -1.76 9.40 7.86
C SER A 55 -1.95 8.73 6.51
N VAL A 56 -2.09 9.52 5.45
CA VAL A 56 -2.29 9.03 4.07
C VAL A 56 -1.05 9.32 3.24
N LEU A 57 -0.66 8.35 2.42
CA LEU A 57 0.45 8.44 1.48
C LEU A 57 -0.03 8.01 0.09
N ARG A 58 0.36 8.76 -0.95
CA ARG A 58 0.23 8.32 -2.34
C ARG A 58 1.56 7.76 -2.82
N LEU A 59 1.54 6.51 -3.30
CA LEU A 59 2.69 5.81 -3.86
C LEU A 59 2.45 5.54 -5.34
N THR A 60 3.36 5.99 -6.20
CA THR A 60 3.34 5.67 -7.62
C THR A 60 4.43 4.66 -7.96
N VAL A 61 4.06 3.57 -8.61
CA VAL A 61 4.97 2.51 -9.08
C VAL A 61 4.97 2.49 -10.59
N PHE A 62 6.16 2.63 -11.18
CA PHE A 62 6.36 2.58 -12.63
C PHE A 62 6.96 1.23 -13.04
N VAL A 63 6.31 0.54 -13.98
CA VAL A 63 6.78 -0.70 -14.59
C VAL A 63 7.23 -0.41 -16.01
N GLY A 64 8.53 -0.59 -16.29
CA GLY A 64 9.11 -0.38 -17.61
C GLY A 64 8.68 -1.43 -18.64
N ALA A 65 8.78 -1.09 -19.93
CA ALA A 65 8.44 -1.99 -21.03
C ALA A 65 9.44 -3.15 -21.22
N TYR A 66 10.67 -2.99 -20.69
CA TYR A 66 11.75 -3.96 -20.82
C TYR A 66 12.34 -4.27 -19.45
N THR A 67 12.76 -5.52 -19.24
CA THR A 67 13.52 -5.94 -18.06
C THR A 67 14.91 -5.34 -18.10
N PHE A 68 15.42 -4.87 -16.96
CA PHE A 68 16.80 -4.40 -16.81
C PHE A 68 17.77 -5.57 -16.61
#